data_AF-A0A7V2ZIL0-F1
#
_entry.id   AF-A0A7V2ZIL0-F1
#
_cell.length_a   1.000
_cell.length_b   1.000
_cell.length_c   1.000
_cell.angle_alpha   90.00
_cell.angle_beta   90.00
_cell.angle_gamma   90.00
#
_symmetry.space_group_name_H-M   'P 1'
#
loop_
_entity.id
_entity.type
_entity.pdbx_description
1 polymer ?
#
loop_
_entity_poly.entity_id
_entity_poly.type
_entity_poly.pdbx_seq_one_letter_code
_entity_poly.pdbx_strand_id
1 'polypeptide(L)'
;MNTNIIDQTTNQNSNNQNLTHYYTVMSMGHYKVIGNTYHWVTSNTRSEYISMGWHRGNINRQILQEMDSFIDYAPYDKWSKNAEYSHSWGADGEVDMIWMVYRNIDNDLPNPGYTAYQLGFGGIYWDPISNSWKYSRYSGEASLGYGGILSVDNGARAIDLGGYGLVSGLTMMMGYNGLGYVKNVLIHEFGHHLLGGTEMHFSNAGLWGMLGGYGSRSQMVNSWERHRLGWINPMQFNYNPLLPVALQDFITTGQALRILIPGSNPPKYYYLENHQRLSLFDNMDLTNDGKGIYVLYQPANDELSMSFPTQKEEHCGQKSLV
;
A
#
# COMPACT_ATOMS: atom_id res chain seq x y z
N MET A 1 -24.55 5.51 0.81
CA MET A 1 -23.95 4.31 1.42
C MET A 1 -22.85 4.78 2.35
N ASN A 2 -22.97 4.58 3.67
CA ASN A 2 -21.85 4.75 4.59
C ASN A 2 -20.86 3.63 4.30
N THR A 3 -19.95 3.85 3.36
CA THR A 3 -18.88 2.91 3.10
C THR A 3 -17.96 2.93 4.31
N ASN A 4 -17.93 1.80 5.02
CA ASN A 4 -17.08 1.58 6.17
C ASN A 4 -15.62 1.35 5.74
N ILE A 5 -15.07 2.29 4.98
CA ILE A 5 -13.75 2.20 4.36
C ILE A 5 -12.66 2.81 5.27
N ILE A 6 -13.02 3.84 6.04
CA ILE A 6 -12.15 4.57 6.96
C ILE A 6 -13.00 5.17 8.08
N ASP A 7 -12.45 5.29 9.28
CA ASP A 7 -13.07 6.00 10.40
C ASP A 7 -12.86 7.51 10.26
N GLN A 8 -13.80 8.29 10.79
CA GLN A 8 -13.72 9.75 10.75
C GLN A 8 -12.88 10.34 11.89
N THR A 9 -12.66 9.60 12.97
CA THR A 9 -12.03 10.12 14.18
C THR A 9 -11.01 9.16 14.79
N THR A 10 -10.07 9.72 15.54
CA THR A 10 -9.06 8.93 16.26
C THR A 10 -9.61 8.16 17.45
N ASN A 11 -10.81 8.49 17.93
CA ASN A 11 -11.45 7.80 19.07
C ASN A 11 -12.26 6.56 18.64
N GLN A 12 -12.54 6.41 17.35
CA GLN A 12 -13.19 5.20 16.82
C GLN A 12 -12.19 4.04 16.84
N ASN A 13 -12.33 3.13 17.80
CA ASN A 13 -11.55 1.89 17.86
C ASN A 13 -12.25 0.83 17.00
N SER A 14 -12.27 1.07 15.69
CA SER A 14 -12.86 0.15 14.76
C SER A 14 -12.15 -1.21 14.79
N ASN A 15 -12.94 -2.28 14.81
CA ASN A 15 -12.52 -3.67 14.62
C ASN A 15 -13.06 -4.26 13.30
N ASN A 16 -13.61 -3.41 12.41
CA ASN A 16 -14.38 -3.84 11.24
C ASN A 16 -13.54 -4.03 9.97
N GLN A 17 -12.22 -4.14 10.13
CA GLN A 17 -11.25 -4.29 9.04
C GLN A 17 -11.26 -3.14 8.02
N ASN A 18 -11.71 -1.94 8.38
CA ASN A 18 -11.48 -0.75 7.57
C ASN A 18 -10.00 -0.31 7.60
N LEU A 19 -9.65 0.70 6.82
CA LEU A 19 -8.26 1.18 6.69
C LEU A 19 -7.74 1.72 8.03
N THR A 20 -8.60 2.32 8.85
CA THR A 20 -8.23 2.76 10.19
C THR A 20 -7.83 1.60 11.09
N HIS A 21 -8.64 0.53 11.15
CA HIS A 21 -8.34 -0.67 11.91
C HIS A 21 -7.03 -1.31 11.42
N TYR A 22 -6.87 -1.37 10.09
CA TYR A 22 -5.67 -1.89 9.45
C TYR A 22 -4.40 -1.19 9.91
N TYR A 23 -4.30 0.13 9.74
CA TYR A 23 -3.10 0.89 10.10
C TYR A 23 -2.87 0.89 11.61
N THR A 24 -3.93 0.88 12.42
CA THR A 24 -3.81 0.77 13.88
C THR A 24 -3.18 -0.56 14.28
N VAL A 25 -3.62 -1.68 13.72
CA VAL A 25 -3.07 -3.01 14.03
C VAL A 25 -1.64 -3.16 13.49
N MET A 26 -1.41 -2.79 12.24
CA MET A 26 -0.09 -2.94 11.61
C MET A 26 0.99 -2.09 12.26
N SER A 27 0.61 -0.92 12.77
CA SER A 27 1.53 -0.01 13.46
C SER A 27 1.62 -0.25 14.96
N MET A 28 1.01 -1.30 15.52
CA MET A 28 0.97 -1.52 16.97
C MET A 28 0.39 -0.32 17.75
N GLY A 29 -0.53 0.43 17.13
CA GLY A 29 -1.12 1.65 17.69
C GLY A 29 -0.27 2.92 17.52
N HIS A 30 0.90 2.85 16.89
CA HIS A 30 1.76 4.02 16.66
C HIS A 30 1.24 4.96 15.57
N TYR A 31 0.40 4.45 14.65
CA TYR A 31 -0.05 5.20 13.49
C TYR A 31 -1.53 4.91 13.20
N LYS A 32 -2.28 5.98 12.90
CA LYS A 32 -3.71 5.91 12.62
C LYS A 32 -4.06 6.76 11.41
N VAL A 33 -4.79 6.15 10.48
CA VAL A 33 -5.32 6.82 9.28
C VAL A 33 -6.81 7.04 9.48
N ILE A 34 -7.26 8.28 9.41
CA ILE A 34 -8.66 8.70 9.53
C ILE A 34 -9.03 9.62 8.38
N GLY A 35 -10.32 9.76 8.10
CA GLY A 35 -10.76 10.69 7.07
C GLY A 35 -12.27 10.69 6.86
N ASN A 36 -12.73 11.64 6.06
CA ASN A 36 -14.11 11.73 5.63
C ASN A 36 -14.25 11.11 4.23
N THR A 37 -15.42 10.55 3.94
CA THR A 37 -15.73 9.99 2.62
C THR A 37 -16.83 10.81 1.98
N TYR A 38 -16.61 11.19 0.72
CA TYR A 38 -17.55 11.95 -0.09
C TYR A 38 -17.95 11.14 -1.31
N HIS A 39 -19.22 11.26 -1.70
CA HIS A 39 -19.73 10.67 -2.93
C HIS A 39 -19.90 11.77 -3.96
N TRP A 40 -19.26 11.63 -5.11
CA TRP A 40 -19.36 12.58 -6.22
C TRP A 40 -19.78 11.88 -7.50
N VAL A 41 -20.61 12.57 -8.30
CA VAL A 41 -20.94 12.18 -9.68
C VAL A 41 -20.40 13.29 -10.56
N THR A 42 -19.55 12.93 -11.51
CA THR A 42 -18.91 13.87 -12.43
C THR A 42 -19.95 14.61 -13.28
N SER A 43 -19.65 15.86 -13.64
CA SER A 43 -20.52 16.64 -14.53
C SER A 43 -20.62 16.07 -15.93
N ASN A 44 -19.56 15.38 -16.39
CA ASN A 44 -19.49 14.76 -17.70
C ASN A 44 -19.63 13.24 -17.58
N THR A 45 -20.20 12.66 -18.63
CA THR A 45 -20.20 11.23 -18.88
C THR A 45 -18.82 10.76 -19.31
N ARG A 46 -18.63 9.43 -19.24
CA ARG A 46 -17.43 8.77 -19.71
C ARG A 46 -17.10 9.08 -21.18
N SER A 47 -18.11 9.05 -22.04
CA SER A 47 -17.96 9.31 -23.48
C SER A 47 -17.54 10.74 -23.77
N GLU A 48 -18.02 11.70 -22.97
CA GLU A 48 -17.61 13.11 -23.06
C GLU A 48 -16.16 13.30 -22.61
N TYR A 49 -15.73 12.68 -21.51
CA TYR A 49 -14.31 12.74 -21.14
C TYR A 49 -13.40 12.16 -22.22
N ILE A 50 -13.79 11.04 -22.83
CA ILE A 50 -13.03 10.43 -23.93
C ILE A 50 -13.00 11.38 -25.14
N SER A 51 -14.13 12.00 -25.51
CA SER A 51 -14.18 12.93 -26.65
C SER A 51 -13.38 14.21 -26.43
N MET A 52 -13.26 14.65 -25.17
CA MET A 52 -12.40 15.77 -24.77
C MET A 52 -10.91 15.40 -24.73
N GLY A 53 -10.55 14.12 -24.86
CA GLY A 53 -9.19 13.64 -24.67
C GLY A 53 -8.73 13.76 -23.21
N TRP A 54 -9.66 13.77 -22.26
CA TRP A 54 -9.35 13.89 -20.83
C TRP A 54 -9.03 12.53 -20.23
N HIS A 55 -8.03 12.55 -19.35
CA HIS A 55 -7.57 11.39 -18.61
C HIS A 55 -7.78 11.61 -17.10
N ARG A 56 -7.50 10.58 -16.28
CA ARG A 56 -7.70 10.58 -14.82
C ARG A 56 -7.19 11.84 -14.13
N GLY A 57 -6.04 12.39 -14.52
CA GLY A 57 -5.51 13.63 -13.92
C GLY A 57 -6.36 14.87 -14.22
N ASN A 58 -6.89 14.99 -15.45
CA ASN A 58 -7.82 16.08 -15.79
C ASN A 58 -9.14 15.92 -15.04
N ILE A 59 -9.65 14.69 -14.98
CA ILE A 59 -10.92 14.37 -14.32
C ILE A 59 -10.81 14.59 -12.81
N ASN A 60 -9.73 14.13 -12.17
CA ASN A 60 -9.42 14.38 -10.77
C ASN A 60 -9.37 15.86 -10.46
N ARG A 61 -8.64 16.65 -11.25
CA ARG A 61 -8.55 18.10 -11.11
C ARG A 61 -9.94 18.74 -11.18
N GLN A 62 -10.76 18.37 -12.17
CA GLN A 62 -12.12 18.90 -12.30
C GLN A 62 -12.96 18.59 -11.06
N ILE A 63 -12.97 17.33 -10.62
CA ILE A 63 -13.73 16.90 -9.44
C ILE A 63 -13.29 17.72 -8.21
N LEU A 64 -11.98 17.85 -7.97
CA LEU A 64 -11.47 18.60 -6.84
C LEU A 64 -11.82 20.09 -6.91
N GLN A 65 -11.79 20.70 -8.10
CA GLN A 65 -12.23 22.09 -8.30
C GLN A 65 -13.74 22.26 -8.04
N GLU A 66 -14.56 21.31 -8.47
CA GLU A 66 -16.00 21.35 -8.19
C GLU A 66 -16.26 21.18 -6.68
N MET A 67 -15.51 20.30 -6.03
CA MET A 67 -15.62 19.99 -4.60
C MET A 67 -15.09 21.09 -3.68
N ASP A 68 -14.22 21.99 -4.15
CA ASP A 68 -13.66 23.12 -3.38
C ASP A 68 -14.73 24.02 -2.77
N SER A 69 -15.86 24.20 -3.47
CA SER A 69 -17.00 24.97 -2.92
C SER A 69 -17.79 24.24 -1.82
N PHE A 70 -17.53 22.95 -1.58
CA PHE A 70 -18.28 22.08 -0.67
C PHE A 70 -17.43 21.52 0.48
N ILE A 71 -16.11 21.43 0.31
CA ILE A 71 -15.18 20.87 1.27
C ILE A 71 -14.27 21.99 1.78
N ASP A 72 -14.24 22.15 3.10
CA ASP A 72 -13.14 22.84 3.77
C ASP A 72 -11.96 21.87 3.87
N TYR A 73 -10.83 22.23 3.24
CA TYR A 73 -9.65 21.37 3.25
C TYR A 73 -8.76 21.58 4.49
N ALA A 74 -9.03 22.57 5.34
CA ALA A 74 -8.28 22.84 6.57
C ALA A 74 -8.09 21.66 7.54
N PRO A 75 -9.07 20.76 7.72
CA PRO A 75 -8.89 19.61 8.58
C PRO A 75 -7.85 18.61 8.07
N TYR A 76 -7.57 18.60 6.76
CA TYR A 76 -6.69 17.63 6.09
C TYR A 76 -5.27 18.14 5.80
N ASP A 77 -4.91 19.29 6.35
CA ASP A 77 -3.55 19.88 6.34
C ASP A 77 -3.06 19.85 7.80
N LYS A 78 -2.34 18.78 8.15
CA LYS A 78 -1.86 18.49 9.52
C LYS A 78 -0.38 18.12 9.55
N TRP A 79 0.17 17.71 8.43
CA TRP A 79 1.56 17.29 8.29
C TRP A 79 2.32 18.26 7.39
N SER A 80 3.57 18.49 7.73
CA SER A 80 4.50 19.27 6.93
C SER A 80 5.41 18.33 6.17
N LYS A 81 5.45 18.49 4.85
CA LYS A 81 6.25 17.70 3.92
C LYS A 81 7.65 18.29 3.79
N ASN A 82 8.56 17.92 4.70
CA ASN A 82 9.91 18.49 4.74
C ASN A 82 10.82 18.01 3.60
N ALA A 83 10.66 16.75 3.21
CA ALA A 83 11.35 16.10 2.10
C ALA A 83 10.56 14.85 1.68
N GLU A 84 10.93 14.23 0.56
CA GLU A 84 10.31 12.97 0.13
C GLU A 84 10.35 11.95 1.27
N TYR A 85 9.17 11.39 1.59
CA TYR A 85 8.98 10.40 2.65
C TYR A 85 9.38 10.89 4.06
N SER A 86 9.52 12.21 4.25
CA SER A 86 9.89 12.83 5.52
C SER A 86 8.85 13.88 5.92
N HIS A 87 8.05 13.52 6.93
CA HIS A 87 6.94 14.34 7.40
C HIS A 87 7.12 14.70 8.87
N SER A 88 6.71 15.91 9.25
CA SER A 88 6.62 16.32 10.65
C SER A 88 5.22 16.84 10.95
N TRP A 89 4.83 16.81 12.23
CA TRP A 89 3.56 17.40 12.64
C TRP A 89 3.56 18.92 12.44
N GLY A 90 2.49 19.46 11.87
CA GLY A 90 2.30 20.90 11.62
C GLY A 90 1.77 21.12 10.21
N ALA A 91 0.77 22.00 10.08
CA ALA A 91 0.24 22.38 8.77
C ALA A 91 1.29 23.14 7.93
N ASP A 92 1.35 22.85 6.63
CA ASP A 92 2.24 23.52 5.67
C ASP A 92 1.50 24.22 4.53
N GLY A 93 0.16 24.21 4.56
CA GLY A 93 -0.68 24.77 3.50
C GLY A 93 -0.94 23.80 2.36
N GLU A 94 -0.47 22.55 2.46
CA GLU A 94 -0.78 21.50 1.51
C GLU A 94 -1.72 20.46 2.14
N VAL A 95 -2.67 19.96 1.35
CA VAL A 95 -3.52 18.85 1.78
C VAL A 95 -2.68 17.58 1.88
N ASP A 96 -2.73 16.93 3.04
CA ASP A 96 -1.91 15.77 3.38
C ASP A 96 -2.21 14.60 2.42
N MET A 97 -3.50 14.26 2.27
CA MET A 97 -3.90 13.02 1.59
C MET A 97 -5.34 13.04 1.07
N ILE A 98 -5.52 12.66 -0.19
CA ILE A 98 -6.80 12.48 -0.88
C ILE A 98 -6.80 11.12 -1.57
N TRP A 99 -7.81 10.30 -1.32
CA TRP A 99 -7.99 8.99 -1.97
C TRP A 99 -9.15 9.04 -2.95
N MET A 100 -8.86 9.05 -4.25
CA MET A 100 -9.89 9.07 -5.30
C MET A 100 -10.23 7.66 -5.75
N VAL A 101 -11.46 7.20 -5.44
CA VAL A 101 -11.94 5.86 -5.77
C VAL A 101 -13.03 5.94 -6.84
N TYR A 102 -12.68 5.55 -8.06
CA TYR A 102 -13.63 5.47 -9.18
C TYR A 102 -14.35 4.13 -9.20
N ARG A 103 -15.68 4.19 -9.32
CA ARG A 103 -16.55 3.02 -9.42
C ARG A 103 -17.07 2.89 -10.85
N ASN A 104 -17.05 1.66 -11.37
CA ASN A 104 -17.64 1.32 -12.67
C ASN A 104 -17.14 2.19 -13.83
N ILE A 105 -15.82 2.25 -14.06
CA ILE A 105 -15.23 3.01 -15.18
C ILE A 105 -15.40 2.29 -16.52
N ASP A 106 -15.44 0.96 -16.53
CA ASP A 106 -15.22 0.22 -17.77
C ASP A 106 -16.01 -1.09 -17.87
N ASN A 107 -16.44 -1.66 -16.74
CA ASN A 107 -16.99 -3.01 -16.71
C ASN A 107 -18.36 -3.19 -17.39
N ASP A 108 -19.09 -2.11 -17.65
CA ASP A 108 -20.35 -2.13 -18.40
C ASP A 108 -20.15 -2.01 -19.92
N LEU A 109 -18.90 -1.99 -20.40
CA LEU A 109 -18.59 -1.81 -21.82
C LEU A 109 -18.08 -3.09 -22.50
N PRO A 110 -18.25 -3.19 -23.83
CA PRO A 110 -17.76 -4.33 -24.61
C PRO A 110 -16.23 -4.50 -24.59
N ASN A 111 -15.49 -3.41 -24.38
CA ASN A 111 -14.02 -3.41 -24.30
C ASN A 111 -13.55 -2.60 -23.08
N PRO A 112 -13.57 -3.20 -21.88
CA PRO A 112 -13.26 -2.51 -20.64
C PRO A 112 -11.82 -1.98 -20.63
N GLY A 113 -10.86 -2.79 -21.08
CA GLY A 113 -9.45 -2.39 -21.13
C GLY A 113 -9.20 -1.16 -22.01
N TYR A 114 -9.82 -1.08 -23.19
CA TYR A 114 -9.64 0.06 -24.08
C TYR A 114 -10.16 1.37 -23.47
N THR A 115 -11.33 1.30 -22.84
CA THR A 115 -11.93 2.47 -22.19
C THR A 115 -11.10 2.93 -21.00
N ALA A 116 -10.65 1.99 -20.17
CA ALA A 116 -9.75 2.28 -19.06
C ALA A 116 -8.48 2.97 -19.57
N TYR A 117 -7.86 2.46 -20.64
CA TYR A 117 -6.71 3.08 -21.29
C TYR A 117 -7.01 4.51 -21.77
N GLN A 118 -8.11 4.75 -22.49
CA GLN A 118 -8.47 6.08 -22.98
C GLN A 118 -8.67 7.10 -21.85
N LEU A 119 -9.14 6.67 -20.69
CA LEU A 119 -9.31 7.51 -19.50
C LEU A 119 -8.06 7.56 -18.62
N GLY A 120 -6.95 6.93 -19.03
CA GLY A 120 -5.71 6.89 -18.27
C GLY A 120 -5.73 5.95 -17.07
N PHE A 121 -6.67 5.01 -16.96
CA PHE A 121 -6.70 3.94 -15.96
C PHE A 121 -6.17 2.61 -16.51
N GLY A 122 -5.33 2.64 -17.54
CA GLY A 122 -4.87 1.45 -18.22
C GLY A 122 -3.62 1.69 -19.03
N GLY A 123 -3.06 0.59 -19.54
CA GLY A 123 -1.89 0.60 -20.42
C GLY A 123 -2.17 -0.17 -21.70
N ILE A 124 -1.18 -0.16 -22.59
CA ILE A 124 -1.17 -1.00 -23.79
C ILE A 124 0.05 -1.90 -23.73
N TYR A 125 -0.11 -3.19 -24.03
CA TYR A 125 0.99 -4.16 -24.03
C TYR A 125 0.86 -5.13 -25.20
N TRP A 126 1.98 -5.62 -25.68
CA TRP A 126 2.01 -6.63 -26.73
C TRP A 126 1.78 -8.01 -26.13
N ASP A 127 0.76 -8.72 -26.60
CA ASP A 127 0.51 -10.11 -26.22
C ASP A 127 1.13 -11.05 -27.26
N PRO A 128 2.22 -11.76 -26.93
CA PRO A 128 2.90 -12.65 -27.87
C PRO A 128 2.08 -13.89 -28.21
N ILE A 129 1.09 -14.27 -27.39
CA ILE A 129 0.26 -15.45 -27.64
C ILE A 129 -0.75 -15.15 -28.74
N SER A 130 -1.39 -13.98 -28.67
CA SER A 130 -2.35 -13.55 -29.70
C SER A 130 -1.75 -12.71 -30.82
N ASN A 131 -0.45 -12.41 -30.76
CA ASN A 131 0.27 -11.56 -31.72
C ASN A 131 -0.45 -10.22 -31.97
N SER A 132 -0.93 -9.58 -30.89
CA SER A 132 -1.72 -8.35 -30.95
C SER A 132 -1.50 -7.45 -29.74
N TRP A 133 -1.74 -6.15 -29.90
CA TRP A 133 -1.77 -5.21 -28.79
C TRP A 133 -3.05 -5.44 -27.95
N LYS A 134 -2.88 -5.55 -26.64
CA LYS A 134 -3.94 -5.64 -25.64
C LYS A 134 -3.94 -4.41 -24.75
N TYR A 135 -5.12 -4.10 -24.21
CA TYR A 135 -5.29 -3.04 -23.25
C TYR A 135 -5.37 -3.63 -21.84
N SER A 136 -4.55 -3.12 -20.93
CA SER A 136 -4.56 -3.50 -19.53
C SER A 136 -5.39 -2.54 -18.70
N ARG A 137 -5.78 -3.00 -17.51
CA ARG A 137 -6.41 -2.17 -16.48
C ARG A 137 -5.41 -1.97 -15.37
N TYR A 138 -5.22 -0.72 -15.02
CA TYR A 138 -4.49 -0.32 -13.85
C TYR A 138 -5.45 -0.24 -12.66
N SER A 139 -4.95 -0.50 -11.46
CA SER A 139 -5.82 -0.63 -10.29
C SER A 139 -5.82 0.56 -9.35
N GLY A 140 -4.66 1.16 -9.09
CA GLY A 140 -4.56 2.41 -8.37
C GLY A 140 -3.11 2.85 -8.24
N GLU A 141 -2.86 4.16 -8.13
CA GLU A 141 -1.56 4.86 -8.24
C GLU A 141 -1.42 5.83 -7.09
N ALA A 142 -0.21 5.91 -6.54
CA ALA A 142 0.23 6.96 -5.63
C ALA A 142 0.42 8.33 -6.32
N SER A 143 -0.60 8.75 -7.07
CA SER A 143 -0.71 10.09 -7.68
C SER A 143 -2.19 10.48 -7.81
N LEU A 144 -2.46 11.79 -7.85
CA LEU A 144 -3.75 12.32 -8.31
C LEU A 144 -3.74 12.57 -9.83
N GLY A 145 -2.74 12.07 -10.55
CA GLY A 145 -2.62 12.14 -12.00
C GLY A 145 -1.36 12.85 -12.49
N TYR A 146 -1.51 13.69 -13.51
CA TYR A 146 -0.40 14.45 -14.10
C TYR A 146 -0.13 15.68 -13.24
N GLY A 147 1.13 15.86 -12.84
CA GLY A 147 1.54 16.76 -11.78
C GLY A 147 1.14 18.24 -11.89
N GLY A 148 1.59 19.00 -10.89
CA GLY A 148 1.27 20.40 -10.72
C GLY A 148 0.31 20.62 -9.57
N ILE A 149 0.13 21.89 -9.22
CA ILE A 149 -0.60 22.30 -8.04
C ILE A 149 -2.04 22.69 -8.40
N LEU A 150 -2.99 22.33 -7.55
CA LEU A 150 -4.34 22.86 -7.54
C LEU A 150 -4.54 23.67 -6.26
N SER A 151 -4.85 24.95 -6.41
CA SER A 151 -5.18 25.79 -5.25
C SER A 151 -6.63 25.57 -4.83
N VAL A 152 -6.86 25.44 -3.53
CA VAL A 152 -8.15 25.21 -2.87
C VAL A 152 -8.31 26.16 -1.68
N ASP A 153 -9.50 26.18 -1.06
CA ASP A 153 -9.87 27.08 0.04
C ASP A 153 -9.58 28.55 -0.29
N ASN A 154 -9.99 29.01 -1.48
CA ASN A 154 -9.75 30.37 -1.98
C ASN A 154 -8.26 30.80 -1.99
N GLY A 155 -7.33 29.88 -2.22
CA GLY A 155 -5.91 30.21 -2.23
C GLY A 155 -5.16 29.89 -0.94
N ALA A 156 -5.87 29.53 0.13
CA ALA A 156 -5.24 29.25 1.42
C ALA A 156 -4.47 27.93 1.42
N ARG A 157 -4.83 26.99 0.53
CA ARG A 157 -4.20 25.66 0.44
C ARG A 157 -3.91 25.22 -0.98
N ALA A 158 -3.07 24.20 -1.06
CA ALA A 158 -2.66 23.51 -2.26
C ALA A 158 -2.96 22.01 -2.18
N ILE A 159 -3.26 21.41 -3.33
CA ILE A 159 -3.26 19.97 -3.56
C ILE A 159 -2.20 19.71 -4.61
N ASP A 160 -1.17 18.94 -4.27
CA ASP A 160 -0.19 18.47 -5.25
C ASP A 160 -0.74 17.23 -5.99
N LEU A 161 -0.89 17.37 -7.31
CA LEU A 161 -1.40 16.33 -8.19
C LEU A 161 -0.30 15.44 -8.80
N GLY A 162 0.96 15.63 -8.39
CA GLY A 162 2.10 14.85 -8.84
C GLY A 162 2.02 13.36 -8.52
N GLY A 163 3.10 12.64 -8.85
CA GLY A 163 3.29 11.25 -8.46
C GLY A 163 4.44 11.07 -7.45
N TYR A 164 4.20 10.23 -6.44
CA TYR A 164 5.15 9.79 -5.41
C TYR A 164 5.71 10.88 -4.46
N GLY A 165 6.08 10.48 -3.24
CA GLY A 165 7.00 11.21 -2.35
C GLY A 165 6.47 12.42 -1.61
N LEU A 166 5.84 13.36 -2.31
CA LEU A 166 5.41 14.66 -1.78
C LEU A 166 3.97 15.02 -2.18
N VAL A 167 3.20 14.08 -2.72
CA VAL A 167 1.95 14.40 -3.41
C VAL A 167 0.74 14.30 -2.49
N SER A 168 -0.35 14.99 -2.80
CA SER A 168 -1.53 15.06 -1.92
C SER A 168 -2.51 13.90 -2.10
N GLY A 169 -2.12 12.80 -2.75
CA GLY A 169 -3.09 11.72 -2.91
C GLY A 169 -2.70 10.52 -3.76
N LEU A 170 -3.74 9.72 -4.00
CA LEU A 170 -3.72 8.52 -4.81
C LEU A 170 -5.04 8.37 -5.56
N THR A 171 -5.00 7.66 -6.68
CA THR A 171 -6.14 7.45 -7.58
C THR A 171 -6.31 5.97 -7.83
N MET A 172 -7.53 5.45 -7.76
CA MET A 172 -7.78 4.05 -8.03
C MET A 172 -9.08 3.78 -8.78
N MET A 173 -9.10 2.65 -9.50
CA MET A 173 -10.27 2.11 -10.20
C MET A 173 -10.72 0.82 -9.51
N MET A 174 -11.92 0.85 -8.91
CA MET A 174 -12.46 -0.26 -8.11
C MET A 174 -12.91 -1.47 -8.93
N GLY A 175 -13.31 -1.27 -10.19
CA GLY A 175 -13.99 -2.31 -10.96
C GLY A 175 -15.16 -2.96 -10.18
N TYR A 176 -15.35 -4.28 -10.30
CA TYR A 176 -16.30 -5.09 -9.50
C TYR A 176 -15.61 -5.89 -8.38
N ASN A 177 -14.36 -5.58 -8.04
CA ASN A 177 -13.54 -6.44 -7.19
C ASN A 177 -13.87 -6.35 -5.68
N GLY A 178 -14.94 -5.62 -5.32
CA GLY A 178 -15.43 -5.51 -3.95
C GLY A 178 -14.54 -4.66 -3.03
N LEU A 179 -15.01 -4.45 -1.79
CA LEU A 179 -14.34 -3.59 -0.80
C LEU A 179 -12.97 -4.15 -0.36
N GLY A 180 -12.81 -5.47 -0.29
CA GLY A 180 -11.54 -6.10 0.08
C GLY A 180 -10.42 -5.72 -0.88
N TYR A 181 -10.69 -5.80 -2.18
CA TYR A 181 -9.74 -5.39 -3.22
C TYR A 181 -9.39 -3.91 -3.15
N VAL A 182 -10.40 -3.05 -2.95
CA VAL A 182 -10.18 -1.60 -2.79
C VAL A 182 -9.22 -1.32 -1.65
N LYS A 183 -9.46 -1.91 -0.48
CA LYS A 183 -8.57 -1.72 0.67
C LYS A 183 -7.14 -2.13 0.34
N ASN A 184 -6.93 -3.27 -0.32
CA ASN A 184 -5.56 -3.73 -0.61
C ASN A 184 -4.84 -2.82 -1.60
N VAL A 185 -5.56 -2.24 -2.58
CA VAL A 185 -4.98 -1.23 -3.48
C VAL A 185 -4.63 0.03 -2.69
N LEU A 186 -5.56 0.56 -1.90
CA LEU A 186 -5.33 1.76 -1.10
C LEU A 186 -4.15 1.58 -0.13
N ILE A 187 -4.01 0.41 0.48
CA ILE A 187 -2.89 0.06 1.34
C ILE A 187 -1.57 0.11 0.57
N HIS A 188 -1.52 -0.52 -0.62
CA HIS A 188 -0.32 -0.53 -1.47
C HIS A 188 0.07 0.89 -1.91
N GLU A 189 -0.88 1.62 -2.48
CA GLU A 189 -0.62 2.97 -3.00
C GLU A 189 -0.29 3.96 -1.90
N PHE A 190 -0.91 3.84 -0.73
CA PHE A 190 -0.51 4.64 0.43
C PHE A 190 0.85 4.22 0.98
N GLY A 191 1.24 2.95 0.82
CA GLY A 191 2.59 2.49 1.12
C GLY A 191 3.67 3.27 0.37
N HIS A 192 3.39 3.72 -0.85
CA HIS A 192 4.33 4.56 -1.59
C HIS A 192 4.54 5.92 -0.94
N HIS A 193 3.57 6.45 -0.20
CA HIS A 193 3.73 7.69 0.56
C HIS A 193 4.54 7.50 1.85
N LEU A 194 4.54 6.28 2.39
CA LEU A 194 5.20 5.95 3.64
C LEU A 194 6.64 5.45 3.45
N LEU A 195 6.88 4.63 2.43
CA LEU A 195 8.11 3.84 2.33
C LEU A 195 9.03 4.28 1.19
N GLY A 196 8.48 4.81 0.09
CA GLY A 196 9.25 5.20 -1.09
C GLY A 196 8.49 5.00 -2.40
N GLY A 197 9.13 5.33 -3.52
CA GLY A 197 8.57 5.21 -4.86
C GLY A 197 8.58 3.76 -5.37
N THR A 198 8.66 3.62 -6.70
CA THR A 198 8.64 2.32 -7.37
C THR A 198 9.83 1.42 -7.01
N GLU A 199 10.95 2.01 -6.61
CA GLU A 199 12.17 1.33 -6.16
C GLU A 199 11.96 0.49 -4.91
N MET A 200 10.88 0.72 -4.17
CA MET A 200 10.55 0.00 -2.95
C MET A 200 9.69 -1.25 -3.19
N HIS A 201 9.34 -1.57 -4.43
CA HIS A 201 8.64 -2.82 -4.75
C HIS A 201 9.56 -4.03 -4.53
N PHE A 202 9.08 -5.01 -3.77
CA PHE A 202 9.81 -6.26 -3.57
C PHE A 202 9.48 -7.27 -4.68
N SER A 203 10.26 -7.22 -5.76
CA SER A 203 10.12 -8.12 -6.91
C SER A 203 10.04 -9.61 -6.53
N ASN A 204 10.70 -10.02 -5.43
CA ASN A 204 10.75 -11.40 -4.96
C ASN A 204 10.04 -11.66 -3.62
N ALA A 205 9.40 -10.67 -2.98
CA ALA A 205 8.67 -10.91 -1.73
C ALA A 205 7.20 -11.27 -1.95
N GLY A 206 6.70 -11.27 -3.20
CA GLY A 206 5.34 -11.67 -3.52
C GLY A 206 4.29 -10.86 -2.73
N LEU A 207 3.47 -11.55 -1.91
CA LEU A 207 2.45 -10.96 -1.04
C LEU A 207 2.99 -10.55 0.35
N TRP A 208 4.30 -10.55 0.56
CA TRP A 208 4.91 -10.29 1.87
C TRP A 208 5.43 -8.86 2.03
N GLY A 209 4.51 -7.92 2.06
CA GLY A 209 4.75 -6.52 2.33
C GLY A 209 3.67 -5.62 1.75
N MET A 210 3.62 -4.40 2.26
CA MET A 210 2.75 -3.33 1.76
C MET A 210 3.12 -2.97 0.33
N LEU A 211 4.42 -2.89 0.05
CA LEU A 211 5.00 -2.67 -1.28
C LEU A 211 5.54 -3.98 -1.87
N GLY A 212 4.69 -5.01 -1.91
CA GLY A 212 5.01 -6.30 -2.55
C GLY A 212 5.42 -6.17 -4.03
N GLY A 213 5.57 -7.29 -4.73
CA GLY A 213 5.93 -7.24 -6.16
C GLY A 213 4.92 -6.45 -7.01
N TYR A 214 5.31 -6.00 -8.20
CA TYR A 214 4.41 -5.27 -9.09
C TYR A 214 3.08 -6.01 -9.31
N GLY A 215 1.96 -5.32 -9.05
CA GLY A 215 0.62 -5.89 -9.15
C GLY A 215 0.20 -6.81 -8.00
N SER A 216 1.12 -7.13 -7.08
CA SER A 216 0.85 -7.78 -5.81
C SER A 216 0.09 -6.82 -4.90
N ARG A 217 -0.79 -7.35 -4.06
CA ARG A 217 -1.61 -6.55 -3.14
C ARG A 217 -1.80 -7.35 -1.88
N SER A 218 -1.16 -6.87 -0.82
CA SER A 218 -1.20 -7.53 0.47
C SER A 218 -1.78 -6.61 1.52
N GLN A 219 -2.34 -7.25 2.55
CA GLN A 219 -2.59 -6.60 3.83
C GLN A 219 -1.39 -6.81 4.77
N MET A 220 -0.34 -7.52 4.35
CA MET A 220 0.83 -7.72 5.18
C MET A 220 1.70 -6.46 5.22
N VAL A 221 2.27 -6.17 6.40
CA VAL A 221 3.40 -5.25 6.54
C VAL A 221 4.50 -6.02 7.24
N ASN A 222 5.60 -6.26 6.53
CA ASN A 222 6.70 -7.06 7.04
C ASN A 222 7.52 -6.28 8.07
N SER A 223 8.38 -6.97 8.82
CA SER A 223 9.18 -6.42 9.91
C SER A 223 10.21 -5.40 9.45
N TRP A 224 10.72 -5.50 8.22
CA TRP A 224 11.56 -4.44 7.66
C TRP A 224 10.75 -3.16 7.43
N GLU A 225 9.55 -3.26 6.85
CA GLU A 225 8.67 -2.10 6.60
C GLU A 225 8.27 -1.46 7.94
N ARG A 226 7.81 -2.26 8.91
CA ARG A 226 7.45 -1.76 10.25
C ARG A 226 8.64 -1.14 10.97
N HIS A 227 9.84 -1.70 10.83
CA HIS A 227 11.06 -1.13 11.42
C HIS A 227 11.44 0.18 10.75
N ARG A 228 11.39 0.26 9.41
CA ARG A 228 11.66 1.49 8.64
C ARG A 228 10.71 2.61 9.01
N LEU A 229 9.44 2.28 9.26
CA LEU A 229 8.41 3.22 9.69
C LEU A 229 8.44 3.54 11.19
N GLY A 230 9.36 2.92 11.96
CA GLY A 230 9.45 3.10 13.40
C GLY A 230 8.28 2.52 14.20
N TRP A 231 7.47 1.65 13.60
CA TRP A 231 6.33 1.00 14.25
C TRP A 231 6.75 -0.15 15.17
N ILE A 232 7.94 -0.70 14.95
CA ILE A 232 8.56 -1.71 15.83
C ILE A 232 10.07 -1.44 15.95
N ASN A 233 10.67 -2.01 16.98
CA ASN A 233 12.12 -2.09 17.13
C ASN A 233 12.54 -3.58 17.22
N PRO A 234 12.93 -4.21 16.11
CA PRO A 234 13.30 -5.63 16.11
C PRO A 234 14.48 -5.91 17.04
N MET A 235 14.51 -7.11 17.63
CA MET A 235 15.66 -7.55 18.41
C MET A 235 16.88 -7.69 17.50
N GLN A 236 17.90 -6.85 17.68
CA GLN A 236 19.06 -6.84 16.79
C GLN A 236 20.21 -7.69 17.34
N PHE A 237 20.79 -8.54 16.49
CA PHE A 237 21.98 -9.34 16.80
C PHE A 237 23.09 -9.11 15.77
N ASN A 238 24.26 -8.73 16.25
CA ASN A 238 25.48 -8.65 15.45
C ASN A 238 26.16 -10.02 15.41
N TYR A 239 25.52 -11.00 14.76
CA TYR A 239 25.98 -12.38 14.59
C TYR A 239 26.61 -13.00 15.85
N ASN A 240 25.78 -13.50 16.77
CA ASN A 240 26.14 -14.56 17.73
C ASN A 240 24.93 -15.05 18.55
N PRO A 241 23.95 -15.80 18.01
CA PRO A 241 22.91 -16.38 18.85
C PRO A 241 23.33 -17.79 19.28
N LEU A 242 24.17 -17.91 20.31
CA LEU A 242 24.22 -19.14 21.13
C LEU A 242 23.03 -19.23 22.10
N LEU A 243 22.14 -18.23 22.09
CA LEU A 243 20.96 -18.17 22.95
C LEU A 243 19.71 -18.49 22.13
N PRO A 244 18.88 -19.46 22.57
CA PRO A 244 17.55 -19.66 22.03
C PRO A 244 16.73 -18.36 22.17
N VAL A 245 16.19 -17.86 21.07
CA VAL A 245 15.27 -16.71 21.06
C VAL A 245 13.86 -17.22 20.83
N ALA A 246 12.98 -17.05 21.82
CA ALA A 246 11.55 -17.31 21.64
C ALA A 246 10.93 -16.16 20.84
N LEU A 247 10.39 -16.47 19.65
CA LEU A 247 9.75 -15.50 18.76
C LEU A 247 8.22 -15.70 18.83
N GLN A 248 7.50 -14.70 19.34
CA GLN A 248 6.03 -14.72 19.39
C GLN A 248 5.41 -14.37 18.04
N ASP A 249 4.09 -14.51 17.93
CA ASP A 249 3.34 -14.12 16.72
C ASP A 249 3.59 -12.66 16.37
N PHE A 250 4.15 -12.44 15.18
CA PHE A 250 4.66 -11.15 14.73
C PHE A 250 3.53 -10.13 14.57
N ILE A 251 2.38 -10.53 14.04
CA ILE A 251 1.30 -9.58 13.77
C ILE A 251 0.67 -9.05 15.05
N THR A 252 0.52 -9.90 16.07
CA THR A 252 -0.08 -9.50 17.35
C THR A 252 0.91 -8.88 18.33
N THR A 253 2.21 -9.18 18.23
CA THR A 253 3.22 -8.71 19.21
C THR A 253 4.22 -7.70 18.65
N GLY A 254 4.36 -7.61 17.32
CA GLY A 254 5.42 -6.85 16.66
C GLY A 254 6.83 -7.44 16.87
N GLN A 255 6.95 -8.60 17.52
CA GLN A 255 8.24 -9.20 17.83
C GLN A 255 8.88 -9.78 16.56
N ALA A 256 10.02 -9.21 16.17
CA ALA A 256 10.84 -9.67 15.04
C ALA A 256 12.32 -9.73 15.45
N LEU A 257 13.09 -10.53 14.72
CA LEU A 257 14.55 -10.62 14.88
C LEU A 257 15.22 -9.96 13.69
N ARG A 258 16.28 -9.18 13.92
CA ARG A 258 17.13 -8.58 12.89
C ARG A 258 18.59 -9.03 13.09
N ILE A 259 19.12 -9.82 12.16
CA ILE A 259 20.47 -10.38 12.25
C ILE A 259 21.37 -9.69 11.23
N LEU A 260 22.44 -9.04 11.70
CA LEU A 260 23.48 -8.49 10.82
C LEU A 260 24.28 -9.62 10.18
N ILE A 261 24.47 -9.54 8.86
CA ILE A 261 25.31 -10.48 8.11
C ILE A 261 26.78 -10.12 8.31
N PRO A 262 27.62 -11.03 8.84
CA PRO A 262 29.05 -10.77 9.06
C PRO A 262 29.78 -10.31 7.80
N GLY A 263 30.64 -9.31 7.96
CA GLY A 263 31.47 -8.80 6.87
C GLY A 263 30.72 -8.08 5.75
N SER A 264 29.41 -7.84 5.89
CA SER A 264 28.65 -7.07 4.91
C SER A 264 29.02 -5.59 4.97
N ASN A 265 29.39 -5.01 3.82
CA ASN A 265 29.60 -3.58 3.63
C ASN A 265 29.01 -3.14 2.27
N PRO A 266 27.94 -2.32 2.25
CA PRO A 266 27.23 -1.80 3.42
C PRO A 266 26.50 -2.92 4.19
N PRO A 267 26.06 -2.65 5.44
CA PRO A 267 25.40 -3.64 6.28
C PRO A 267 24.18 -4.28 5.62
N LYS A 268 24.10 -5.61 5.69
CA LYS A 268 22.98 -6.42 5.21
C LYS A 268 22.37 -7.19 6.37
N TYR A 269 21.08 -7.48 6.29
CA TYR A 269 20.34 -8.07 7.41
C TYR A 269 19.44 -9.22 6.96
N TYR A 270 19.24 -10.18 7.88
CA TYR A 270 18.08 -11.05 7.85
C TYR A 270 17.05 -10.55 8.86
N TYR A 271 15.79 -10.51 8.44
CA TYR A 271 14.65 -10.31 9.33
C TYR A 271 13.91 -11.63 9.49
N LEU A 272 13.56 -12.00 10.72
CA LEU A 272 12.77 -13.19 11.00
C LEU A 272 11.49 -12.81 11.72
N GLU A 273 10.39 -13.41 11.26
CA GLU A 273 9.02 -13.23 11.77
C GLU A 273 8.41 -14.60 12.05
N ASN A 274 7.70 -14.74 13.17
CA ASN A 274 6.89 -15.93 13.44
C ASN A 274 5.42 -15.59 13.19
N HIS A 275 4.75 -16.32 12.31
CA HIS A 275 3.33 -16.11 12.01
C HIS A 275 2.51 -17.28 12.52
N GLN A 276 1.44 -16.99 13.25
CA GLN A 276 0.55 -17.98 13.85
C GLN A 276 -0.90 -17.84 13.37
N ARG A 277 -1.18 -16.88 12.46
CA ARG A 277 -2.51 -16.59 11.90
C ARG A 277 -3.54 -16.25 12.97
N LEU A 278 -3.10 -15.54 14.01
CA LEU A 278 -3.97 -15.08 15.09
C LEU A 278 -4.73 -13.80 14.70
N SER A 279 -4.17 -13.01 13.78
CA SER A 279 -4.78 -11.79 13.27
C SER A 279 -5.53 -12.03 11.95
N LEU A 280 -6.63 -11.31 11.76
CA LEU A 280 -7.39 -11.31 10.49
C LEU A 280 -6.59 -10.75 9.31
N PHE A 281 -5.53 -10.01 9.60
CA PHE A 281 -4.64 -9.46 8.58
C PHE A 281 -3.41 -10.34 8.32
N ASP A 282 -3.28 -11.49 8.99
CA ASP A 282 -2.15 -12.42 8.82
C ASP A 282 -2.43 -13.44 7.68
N ASN A 283 -2.42 -12.92 6.46
CA ASN A 283 -2.76 -13.65 5.23
C ASN A 283 -1.55 -13.77 4.28
N MET A 284 -0.39 -14.18 4.81
CA MET A 284 0.83 -14.28 4.02
C MET A 284 0.78 -15.40 2.96
N ASP A 285 0.14 -16.52 3.30
CA ASP A 285 -0.12 -17.62 2.37
C ASP A 285 -1.63 -17.78 2.15
N LEU A 286 -2.03 -17.96 0.89
CA LEU A 286 -3.42 -18.26 0.52
C LEU A 286 -3.82 -19.70 0.87
N THR A 287 -2.87 -20.59 1.17
CA THR A 287 -3.16 -21.89 1.77
C THR A 287 -3.60 -21.74 3.23
N ASN A 288 -4.23 -22.76 3.82
CA ASN A 288 -4.68 -22.72 5.21
C ASN A 288 -3.53 -22.82 6.23
N ASP A 289 -2.32 -23.20 5.79
CA ASP A 289 -1.22 -23.60 6.67
C ASP A 289 -0.14 -22.55 6.87
N GLY A 290 -0.36 -21.28 6.45
CA GLY A 290 0.58 -20.15 6.48
C GLY A 290 1.10 -19.69 7.86
N LYS A 291 1.39 -20.63 8.75
CA LYS A 291 2.06 -20.47 10.03
C LYS A 291 3.53 -20.85 9.86
N GLY A 292 4.40 -20.21 10.61
CA GLY A 292 5.81 -20.60 10.68
C GLY A 292 6.76 -19.43 10.79
N ILE A 293 8.05 -19.73 10.63
CA ILE A 293 9.11 -18.73 10.61
C ILE A 293 9.39 -18.32 9.17
N TYR A 294 9.30 -17.03 8.92
CA TYR A 294 9.58 -16.44 7.63
C TYR A 294 10.85 -15.61 7.71
N VAL A 295 11.67 -15.64 6.66
CA VAL A 295 12.97 -14.94 6.60
C VAL A 295 13.02 -13.95 5.43
N LEU A 296 13.15 -12.65 5.71
CA LEU A 296 13.48 -11.63 4.70
C LEU A 296 14.99 -11.42 4.68
N TYR A 297 15.55 -11.30 3.48
CA TYR A 297 16.89 -10.80 3.27
C TYR A 297 16.83 -9.35 2.78
N GLN A 298 17.50 -8.46 3.53
CA GLN A 298 17.75 -7.07 3.16
C GLN A 298 19.17 -6.92 2.59
N PRO A 299 19.35 -6.82 1.26
CA PRO A 299 20.57 -6.36 0.63
C PRO A 299 20.92 -4.90 0.97
N ALA A 300 22.07 -4.50 0.45
CA ALA A 300 22.74 -3.23 0.68
C ALA A 300 21.97 -1.97 0.22
N ASN A 301 21.04 -2.13 -0.70
CA ASN A 301 20.41 -1.10 -1.51
C ASN A 301 18.90 -1.00 -1.26
N ASP A 302 18.42 -1.44 -0.09
CA ASP A 302 17.00 -1.48 0.30
C ASP A 302 16.07 -2.33 -0.60
N GLU A 303 16.57 -2.98 -1.65
CA GLU A 303 15.89 -4.11 -2.28
C GLU A 303 15.66 -5.21 -1.23
N LEU A 304 14.66 -6.09 -1.38
CA LEU A 304 14.45 -7.24 -0.48
C LEU A 304 14.23 -8.52 -1.29
N SER A 305 14.68 -9.66 -0.77
CA SER A 305 14.30 -10.98 -1.28
C SER A 305 13.78 -11.88 -0.17
N MET A 306 12.73 -12.64 -0.44
CA MET A 306 12.19 -13.65 0.47
C MET A 306 12.83 -15.01 0.20
N SER A 307 13.10 -15.74 1.28
CA SER A 307 13.43 -17.16 1.20
C SER A 307 12.61 -17.93 2.21
N PHE A 308 11.95 -19.00 1.78
CA PHE A 308 11.36 -19.97 2.69
C PHE A 308 12.42 -20.99 3.06
N PRO A 309 12.63 -21.29 4.36
CA PRO A 309 13.30 -22.53 4.71
C PRO A 309 12.40 -23.66 4.20
N THR A 310 12.79 -24.32 3.12
CA THR A 310 12.10 -25.54 2.66
C THR A 310 12.13 -26.51 3.83
N GLN A 311 10.96 -26.91 4.36
CA GLN A 311 10.89 -28.12 5.15
C GLN A 311 11.39 -29.23 4.24
N LYS A 312 12.63 -29.70 4.47
CA LYS A 312 12.98 -31.02 3.97
C LYS A 312 11.99 -31.95 4.63
N GLU A 313 11.16 -32.60 3.82
CA GLU A 313 10.43 -33.79 4.23
C GLU A 313 11.50 -34.80 4.72
N GLU A 314 11.74 -34.81 6.02
CA GLU A 314 12.47 -35.89 6.66
C GLU A 314 11.53 -37.10 6.60
N HIS A 315 11.71 -37.90 5.55
CA HIS A 315 11.31 -39.30 5.58
C HIS A 315 11.87 -39.91 6.86
N CYS A 316 10.96 -40.16 7.80
CA CYS A 316 11.18 -40.89 9.03
C CYS A 316 11.79 -42.26 8.71
N GLY A 317 13.13 -42.31 8.71
CA GLY A 317 13.88 -43.54 8.73
C GLY A 317 13.93 -44.04 10.17
N GLN A 318 13.10 -45.05 10.47
CA GLN A 318 13.29 -45.91 11.63
C GLN A 318 14.77 -46.33 11.73
N LYS A 319 15.43 -45.95 12.82
CA LYS A 319 16.54 -46.71 13.38
C LYS A 319 16.30 -46.87 14.87
N SER A 320 15.71 -48.00 15.21
CA SER A 320 15.92 -48.64 16.50
C SER A 320 17.41 -48.95 16.67
N LEU A 321 17.94 -48.68 17.86
CA LEU A 321 19.04 -49.44 18.45
C LEU A 321 19.04 -49.17 19.97
N VAL A 322 18.64 -50.25 20.67
CA VAL A 322 18.47 -50.51 22.12
C VAL A 322 17.33 -49.77 22.82
#